data_AF-A0A096C0S8-F1
#
_entry.id   AF-A0A096C0S8-F1
#
_cell.length_a   1.000
_cell.length_b   1.000
_cell.length_c   1.000
_cell.angle_alpha   90.00
_cell.angle_beta   90.00
_cell.angle_gamma   90.00
#
_symmetry.space_group_name_H-M   'P 1'
#
loop_
_entity.id
_entity.type
_entity.pdbx_description
1 polymer ?
#
loop_
_entity_poly.entity_id
_entity_poly.type
_entity_poly.pdbx_seq_one_letter_code
_entity_poly.pdbx_strand_id
1 'polypeptide(L)'
;MKKVIYSLVALATLAMPAMAQEKVDVVVGFENPEGAALNQGVYGGEKKGTPTKPYEKFGNKDIERYDCTYKEGLVTFYLDYDYSVKYKLGTSNGISFAAITETDYTYKNLYFKNVKGGGSKSKTYGIVSKQGACFELADNAEVKSIDIVNAIYPLKYILKSTDPDEKFVEGDNFVLHIAGYKTLKDEVPAKEKEIVLVEFKKGATEVEYIKDWQTVDLSEFLGQNIKCVKFNFTGTKKTSYGLLSTPAYVAIDNIVLSTTKAVPDGITTVNNEKAVEVARYSIDGTRLSAPQHGLNIVKMSDGTTRKVMVK
;
A
#
# COMPACT_ATOMS: atom_id res chain seq x y z
N MET A 1 48.52 -54.72 -29.76
CA MET A 1 47.14 -54.23 -29.94
C MET A 1 46.85 -53.19 -28.85
N LYS A 2 46.62 -51.94 -29.26
CA LYS A 2 46.44 -50.77 -28.38
C LYS A 2 45.06 -50.83 -27.69
N LYS A 3 45.02 -50.74 -26.36
CA LYS A 3 43.80 -50.41 -25.60
C LYS A 3 43.68 -48.89 -25.54
N VAL A 4 42.64 -48.35 -26.16
CA VAL A 4 42.26 -46.94 -26.07
C VAL A 4 41.43 -46.79 -24.79
N ILE A 5 41.90 -45.96 -23.85
CA ILE A 5 41.17 -45.59 -22.64
C ILE A 5 40.45 -44.28 -22.96
N TYR A 6 39.12 -44.29 -22.97
CA TYR A 6 38.33 -43.06 -23.05
C TYR A 6 38.32 -42.39 -21.68
N SER A 7 38.93 -41.20 -21.60
CA SER A 7 38.81 -40.32 -20.45
C SER A 7 37.43 -39.67 -20.48
N LEU A 8 36.56 -39.97 -19.51
CA LEU A 8 35.37 -39.17 -19.25
C LEU A 8 35.83 -37.78 -18.81
N VAL A 9 35.59 -36.77 -19.64
CA VAL A 9 35.63 -35.37 -19.21
C VAL A 9 34.32 -35.11 -18.48
N ALA A 10 34.38 -35.06 -17.15
CA ALA A 10 33.27 -34.54 -16.36
C ALA A 10 33.12 -33.05 -16.67
N LEU A 11 32.03 -32.67 -17.35
CA LEU A 11 31.60 -31.27 -17.38
C LEU A 11 31.19 -30.90 -15.95
N ALA A 12 32.06 -30.18 -15.25
CA ALA A 12 31.65 -29.44 -14.08
C ALA A 12 30.67 -28.35 -14.55
N THR A 13 29.37 -28.58 -14.34
CA THR A 13 28.40 -27.48 -14.34
C THR A 13 28.80 -26.56 -13.20
N LEU A 14 29.44 -25.43 -13.53
CA LEU A 14 29.54 -24.30 -12.62
C LEU A 14 28.11 -23.87 -12.30
N ALA A 15 27.56 -24.36 -11.19
CA ALA A 15 26.44 -23.70 -10.55
C ALA A 15 26.96 -22.32 -10.14
N MET A 16 26.71 -21.32 -11.00
CA MET A 16 26.85 -19.94 -10.59
C MET A 16 26.02 -19.77 -9.33
N PRO A 17 26.55 -19.18 -8.24
CA PRO A 17 25.73 -18.90 -7.07
C PRO A 17 24.55 -18.06 -7.56
N ALA A 18 23.34 -18.46 -7.17
CA ALA A 18 22.16 -17.63 -7.39
C ALA A 18 22.52 -16.23 -6.88
N MET A 19 22.58 -15.23 -7.77
CA MET A 19 22.82 -13.85 -7.35
C MET A 19 21.77 -13.56 -6.30
N ALA A 20 22.20 -13.30 -5.06
CA ALA A 20 21.31 -12.85 -4.01
C ALA A 20 20.54 -11.65 -4.58
N GLN A 21 19.23 -11.79 -4.79
CA GLN A 21 18.42 -10.70 -5.31
C GLN A 21 18.58 -9.52 -4.36
N GLU A 22 19.13 -8.42 -4.88
CA GLU A 22 19.34 -7.21 -4.10
C GLU A 22 17.96 -6.72 -3.60
N LYS A 23 17.80 -6.72 -2.28
CA LYS A 23 16.61 -6.18 -1.63
C LYS A 23 16.75 -4.67 -1.58
N VAL A 24 15.73 -3.97 -2.08
CA VAL A 24 15.65 -2.51 -2.07
C VAL A 24 14.47 -2.10 -1.19
N ASP A 25 14.63 -0.99 -0.47
CA ASP A 25 13.56 -0.41 0.32
C ASP A 25 12.70 0.52 -0.56
N VAL A 26 11.38 0.37 -0.47
CA VAL A 26 10.39 1.24 -1.10
C VAL A 26 9.51 1.83 -0.01
N VAL A 27 9.15 3.11 -0.15
CA VAL A 27 8.30 3.82 0.81
C VAL A 27 6.94 4.09 0.18
N VAL A 28 5.87 3.76 0.91
CA VAL A 28 4.49 4.12 0.57
C VAL A 28 4.02 5.21 1.54
N GLY A 29 3.71 6.39 1.00
CA GLY A 29 3.46 7.63 1.76
C GLY A 29 2.12 8.30 1.46
N PHE A 30 1.23 7.62 0.73
CA PHE A 30 -0.10 8.10 0.35
C PHE A 30 -0.11 9.28 -0.64
N GLU A 31 1.04 9.54 -1.30
CA GLU A 31 1.24 10.68 -2.18
C GLU A 31 0.83 10.39 -3.63
N ASN A 32 0.83 9.11 -4.03
CA ASN A 32 0.50 8.69 -5.40
C ASN A 32 -0.47 7.49 -5.43
N PRO A 33 -1.64 7.59 -4.80
CA PRO A 33 -2.60 6.50 -4.78
C PRO A 33 -3.24 6.30 -6.17
N GLU A 34 -3.17 5.06 -6.66
CA GLU A 34 -3.83 4.60 -7.88
C GLU A 34 -5.29 4.24 -7.59
N GLY A 35 -6.20 4.86 -8.34
CA GLY A 35 -7.63 4.60 -8.24
C GLY A 35 -8.34 5.31 -7.09
N ALA A 36 -7.65 6.22 -6.39
CA ALA A 36 -8.22 7.09 -5.37
C ALA A 36 -7.65 8.50 -5.47
N ALA A 37 -8.45 9.52 -5.14
CA ALA A 37 -8.02 10.90 -5.17
C ALA A 37 -8.63 11.70 -4.02
N LEU A 38 -7.87 12.68 -3.51
CA LEU A 38 -8.38 13.60 -2.49
C LEU A 38 -9.53 14.44 -3.04
N ASN A 39 -10.59 14.56 -2.24
CA ASN A 39 -11.64 15.54 -2.41
C ASN A 39 -11.71 16.38 -1.13
N GLN A 40 -11.52 17.69 -1.24
CA GLN A 40 -11.46 18.60 -0.09
C GLN A 40 -10.44 18.15 0.99
N GLY A 41 -9.29 17.63 0.54
CA GLY A 41 -8.19 17.22 1.40
C GLY A 41 -8.35 15.83 2.04
N VAL A 42 -9.39 15.06 1.68
CA VAL A 42 -9.62 13.71 2.21
C VAL A 42 -10.02 12.75 1.09
N TYR A 43 -9.54 11.52 1.15
CA TYR A 43 -10.16 10.39 0.47
C TYR A 43 -10.72 9.41 1.50
N GLY A 44 -12.05 9.30 1.52
CA GLY A 44 -12.80 8.42 2.42
C GLY A 44 -13.52 7.29 1.69
N GLY A 45 -13.16 7.01 0.44
CA GLY A 45 -13.89 6.08 -0.41
C GLY A 45 -14.92 6.76 -1.29
N GLU A 46 -15.54 5.98 -2.16
CA GLU A 46 -16.38 6.49 -3.24
C GLU A 46 -17.52 5.52 -3.58
N LYS A 47 -18.58 6.05 -4.18
CA LYS A 47 -19.73 5.26 -4.65
C LYS A 47 -19.42 4.59 -5.98
N LYS A 48 -18.48 3.66 -5.98
CA LYS A 48 -18.02 2.97 -7.19
C LYS A 48 -18.51 1.53 -7.22
N GLY A 49 -19.07 1.12 -8.35
CA GLY A 49 -19.64 -0.21 -8.54
C GLY A 49 -21.04 -0.35 -7.93
N THR A 50 -21.47 -1.61 -7.80
CA THR A 50 -22.78 -1.94 -7.20
C THR A 50 -22.63 -1.98 -5.68
N PRO A 51 -23.50 -1.28 -4.92
CA PRO A 51 -23.43 -1.34 -3.48
C PRO A 51 -23.68 -2.76 -2.97
N THR A 52 -22.88 -3.19 -2.00
CA THR A 52 -23.04 -4.48 -1.34
C THR A 52 -24.22 -4.40 -0.37
N LYS A 53 -25.37 -4.92 -0.79
CA LYS A 53 -26.54 -5.12 0.09
C LYS A 53 -26.43 -6.47 0.81
N PRO A 54 -26.84 -6.62 2.08
CA PRO A 54 -27.40 -5.62 2.98
C PRO A 54 -26.44 -5.27 4.13
N TYR A 55 -26.16 -3.98 4.37
CA TYR A 55 -25.84 -3.56 5.72
C TYR A 55 -27.14 -3.48 6.54
N GLU A 56 -27.69 -4.65 6.90
CA GLU A 56 -28.88 -4.79 7.74
C GLU A 56 -28.57 -4.53 9.22
N LYS A 57 -27.56 -3.71 9.54
CA LYS A 57 -27.32 -3.33 10.93
C LYS A 57 -28.41 -2.34 11.35
N PHE A 58 -29.25 -2.76 12.28
CA PHE A 58 -30.38 -2.00 12.84
C PHE A 58 -31.56 -1.73 11.88
N GLY A 59 -31.72 -2.50 10.81
CA GLY A 59 -32.89 -2.40 9.92
C GLY A 59 -32.95 -1.13 9.05
N ASN A 60 -31.85 -0.40 8.92
CA ASN A 60 -31.80 0.84 8.16
C ASN A 60 -31.59 0.58 6.66
N LYS A 61 -32.69 0.57 5.89
CA LYS A 61 -32.68 0.36 4.43
C LYS A 61 -32.05 1.52 3.63
N ASP A 62 -31.66 2.61 4.30
CA ASP A 62 -31.17 3.84 3.67
C ASP A 62 -29.64 3.93 3.58
N ILE A 63 -28.91 2.85 3.89
CA ILE A 63 -27.43 2.82 3.82
C ILE A 63 -26.98 1.95 2.64
N GLU A 64 -26.20 2.55 1.74
CA GLU A 64 -25.48 1.87 0.67
C GLU A 64 -24.03 1.69 1.08
N ARG A 65 -23.53 0.45 1.09
CA ARG A 65 -22.13 0.14 1.35
C ARG A 65 -21.38 -0.09 0.05
N TYR A 66 -20.19 0.49 -0.06
CA TYR A 66 -19.28 0.30 -1.18
C TYR A 66 -17.93 -0.19 -0.67
N ASP A 67 -17.50 -1.35 -1.14
CA ASP A 67 -16.18 -1.89 -0.83
C ASP A 67 -15.17 -1.21 -1.75
N CYS A 68 -14.34 -0.34 -1.18
CA CYS A 68 -13.38 0.46 -1.90
C CYS A 68 -11.97 -0.11 -1.74
N THR A 69 -11.21 -0.07 -2.83
CA THR A 69 -9.80 -0.42 -2.86
C THR A 69 -9.01 0.60 -3.64
N TYR A 70 -7.77 0.85 -3.21
CA TYR A 70 -6.80 1.63 -3.95
C TYR A 70 -5.40 1.04 -3.72
N LYS A 71 -4.46 1.38 -4.59
CA LYS A 71 -3.09 0.89 -4.51
C LYS A 71 -2.12 2.05 -4.41
N GLU A 72 -0.99 1.84 -3.76
CA GLU A 72 0.17 2.70 -3.93
C GLU A 72 1.42 1.81 -3.90
N GLY A 73 2.14 1.77 -5.02
CA GLY A 73 3.28 0.89 -5.19
C GLY A 73 2.93 -0.57 -4.95
N LEU A 74 3.55 -1.18 -3.92
CA LEU A 74 3.42 -2.60 -3.59
C LEU A 74 2.37 -2.88 -2.52
N VAL A 75 1.48 -1.92 -2.23
CA VAL A 75 0.45 -2.04 -1.20
C VAL A 75 -0.94 -1.85 -1.80
N THR A 76 -1.87 -2.72 -1.42
CA THR A 76 -3.30 -2.56 -1.69
C THR A 76 -4.02 -2.24 -0.39
N PHE A 77 -4.76 -1.14 -0.34
CA PHE A 77 -5.49 -0.67 0.82
C PHE A 77 -6.99 -0.94 0.67
N TYR A 78 -7.65 -1.19 1.80
CA TYR A 78 -9.06 -1.55 1.87
C TYR A 78 -9.83 -0.58 2.77
N LEU A 79 -11.01 -0.15 2.30
CA LEU A 79 -11.98 0.52 3.15
C LEU A 79 -13.41 0.29 2.67
N ASP A 80 -14.36 0.40 3.59
CA ASP A 80 -15.78 0.40 3.30
C ASP A 80 -16.27 1.85 3.34
N TYR A 81 -17.03 2.26 2.32
CA TYR A 81 -17.72 3.54 2.28
C TYR A 81 -19.22 3.32 2.48
N ASP A 82 -19.71 3.68 3.66
CA ASP A 82 -21.13 3.64 4.00
C ASP A 82 -21.77 4.98 3.71
N TYR A 83 -22.68 5.02 2.74
CA TYR A 83 -23.40 6.21 2.33
C TYR A 83 -24.85 6.16 2.79
N SER A 84 -25.26 7.13 3.62
CA SER A 84 -26.67 7.35 3.92
C SER A 84 -27.34 8.09 2.77
N VAL A 85 -28.22 7.40 2.05
CA VAL A 85 -29.04 7.97 0.96
C VAL A 85 -29.95 9.07 1.50
N LYS A 86 -30.51 8.87 2.69
CA LYS A 86 -31.41 9.82 3.36
C LYS A 86 -30.71 11.12 3.75
N TYR A 87 -29.56 11.04 4.42
CA TYR A 87 -28.86 12.22 4.94
C TYR A 87 -27.81 12.77 3.97
N LYS A 88 -27.51 12.04 2.88
CA LYS A 88 -26.46 12.34 1.91
C LYS A 88 -25.08 12.48 2.56
N LEU A 89 -24.82 11.68 3.58
CA LEU A 89 -23.57 11.65 4.34
C LEU A 89 -22.86 10.31 4.15
N GLY A 90 -21.54 10.34 4.06
CA GLY A 90 -20.71 9.16 3.95
C GLY A 90 -19.81 8.97 5.17
N THR A 91 -19.56 7.73 5.54
CA THR A 91 -18.59 7.36 6.57
C THR A 91 -17.64 6.29 6.03
N SER A 92 -16.39 6.40 6.43
CA SER A 92 -15.29 5.56 5.94
C SER A 92 -14.83 4.63 7.05
N ASN A 93 -14.66 3.35 6.73
CA ASN A 93 -14.22 2.33 7.68
C ASN A 93 -13.11 1.49 7.04
N GLY A 94 -11.85 1.69 7.43
CA GLY A 94 -10.68 1.00 6.89
C GLY A 94 -9.48 1.93 6.84
N ILE A 95 -8.70 1.90 5.77
CA ILE A 95 -7.54 2.79 5.58
C ILE A 95 -7.86 3.86 4.54
N SER A 96 -8.29 5.02 5.03
CA SER A 96 -8.44 6.26 4.25
C SER A 96 -7.11 7.03 4.18
N PHE A 97 -7.05 8.12 3.42
CA PHE A 97 -5.91 9.05 3.47
C PHE A 97 -6.34 10.51 3.36
N ALA A 98 -5.51 11.41 3.86
CA ALA A 98 -5.82 12.82 4.00
C ALA A 98 -4.58 13.71 3.84
N ALA A 99 -4.80 14.96 3.47
CA ALA A 99 -3.82 16.04 3.46
C ALA A 99 -4.35 17.21 4.31
N ILE A 100 -4.58 16.93 5.60
CA ILE A 100 -5.15 17.87 6.57
C ILE A 100 -4.06 18.30 7.55
N THR A 101 -3.95 19.60 7.79
CA THR A 101 -2.93 20.17 8.68
C THR A 101 -3.51 20.68 9.99
N GLU A 102 -4.83 20.87 10.05
CA GLU A 102 -5.54 21.29 11.26
C GLU A 102 -5.44 20.21 12.34
N THR A 103 -5.04 20.63 13.55
CA THR A 103 -4.84 19.75 14.72
C THR A 103 -5.87 20.01 15.83
N ASP A 104 -6.87 20.83 15.56
CA ASP A 104 -7.95 21.15 16.50
C ASP A 104 -9.03 20.05 16.57
N TYR A 105 -9.87 20.14 17.61
CA TYR A 105 -10.98 19.21 17.85
C TYR A 105 -12.29 19.57 17.13
N THR A 106 -12.26 20.46 16.13
CA THR A 106 -13.47 20.83 15.37
C THR A 106 -13.98 19.66 14.54
N TYR A 107 -15.30 19.58 14.37
CA TYR A 107 -15.97 18.46 13.70
C TYR A 107 -15.60 18.30 12.23
N LYS A 108 -15.27 19.39 11.53
CA LYS A 108 -14.86 19.33 10.12
C LYS A 108 -13.63 18.43 10.00
N ASN A 109 -13.76 17.35 9.23
CA ASN A 109 -12.71 16.35 8.99
C ASN A 109 -12.09 15.75 10.26
N LEU A 110 -12.77 15.80 11.42
CA LEU A 110 -12.25 15.36 12.71
C LEU A 110 -11.63 13.95 12.66
N TYR A 111 -12.30 13.03 11.98
CA TYR A 111 -11.89 11.63 11.82
C TYR A 111 -10.61 11.44 11.03
N PHE A 112 -10.17 12.47 10.28
CA PHE A 112 -9.01 12.42 9.41
C PHE A 112 -7.83 13.23 9.93
N LYS A 113 -7.96 13.92 11.07
CA LYS A 113 -6.89 14.73 11.66
C LYS A 113 -5.94 13.90 12.52
N ASN A 114 -4.68 14.30 12.55
CA ASN A 114 -3.68 13.77 13.46
C ASN A 114 -3.09 14.90 14.33
N VAL A 115 -2.47 14.57 15.47
CA VAL A 115 -1.98 15.58 16.43
C VAL A 115 -0.85 16.45 15.92
N LYS A 116 -0.10 15.97 14.93
CA LYS A 116 1.03 16.69 14.36
C LYS A 116 0.61 17.61 13.21
N GLY A 117 -0.40 17.19 12.45
CA GLY A 117 -0.84 17.81 11.19
C GLY A 117 0.07 17.40 10.03
N GLY A 118 -0.52 17.13 8.86
CA GLY A 118 0.21 16.67 7.68
C GLY A 118 0.81 15.27 7.84
N GLY A 119 1.56 14.84 6.83
CA GLY A 119 2.32 13.59 6.85
C GLY A 119 3.63 13.72 7.62
N SER A 120 4.31 12.60 7.82
CA SER A 120 5.59 12.51 8.56
C SER A 120 6.69 13.29 7.86
N LYS A 121 6.77 13.15 6.53
CA LYS A 121 7.74 13.83 5.67
C LYS A 121 7.10 14.32 4.36
N SER A 122 5.78 14.40 4.36
CA SER A 122 4.92 14.48 3.18
C SER A 122 3.66 15.31 3.51
N LYS A 123 2.82 15.58 2.51
CA LYS A 123 1.55 16.28 2.72
C LYS A 123 0.45 15.32 3.13
N THR A 124 0.46 14.12 2.55
CA THR A 124 -0.54 13.09 2.75
C THR A 124 -0.14 12.09 3.82
N TYR A 125 -1.14 11.48 4.45
CA TYR A 125 -0.96 10.37 5.38
C TYR A 125 -2.20 9.50 5.38
N GLY A 126 -2.03 8.25 5.80
CA GLY A 126 -3.10 7.29 5.99
C GLY A 126 -3.82 7.50 7.34
N ILE A 127 -5.10 7.20 7.36
CA ILE A 127 -5.93 7.11 8.57
C ILE A 127 -6.53 5.72 8.62
N VAL A 128 -6.07 4.96 9.61
CA VAL A 128 -6.63 3.67 9.98
C VAL A 128 -7.86 3.93 10.85
N SER A 129 -8.96 3.27 10.52
CA SER A 129 -10.23 3.36 11.23
C SER A 129 -10.89 1.99 11.31
N LYS A 130 -11.43 1.63 12.49
CA LYS A 130 -12.07 0.34 12.82
C LYS A 130 -11.09 -0.78 13.22
N GLN A 131 -11.62 -1.75 13.96
CA GLN A 131 -10.93 -3.00 14.27
C GLN A 131 -10.72 -3.84 12.99
N GLY A 132 -9.51 -4.35 12.79
CA GLY A 132 -9.19 -5.19 11.64
C GLY A 132 -9.05 -4.43 10.31
N ALA A 133 -8.97 -3.09 10.33
CA ALA A 133 -8.55 -2.34 9.15
C ALA A 133 -7.20 -2.84 8.67
N CYS A 134 -7.00 -2.92 7.36
CA CYS A 134 -5.83 -3.62 6.82
C CYS A 134 -5.38 -3.12 5.46
N PHE A 135 -4.14 -3.48 5.14
CA PHE A 135 -3.59 -3.45 3.79
C PHE A 135 -2.95 -4.79 3.44
N GLU A 136 -2.84 -5.07 2.15
CA GLU A 136 -2.12 -6.22 1.61
C GLU A 136 -0.84 -5.81 0.92
N LEU A 137 0.15 -6.68 1.03
CA LEU A 137 1.46 -6.57 0.39
C LEU A 137 1.48 -7.35 -0.92
N ALA A 138 2.15 -6.79 -1.93
CA ALA A 138 2.49 -7.54 -3.14
C ALA A 138 3.36 -8.76 -2.81
N ASP A 139 3.40 -9.74 -3.71
CA ASP A 139 4.01 -11.03 -3.40
C ASP A 139 5.50 -10.98 -3.08
N ASN A 140 6.20 -10.01 -3.67
CA ASN A 140 7.62 -9.77 -3.53
C ASN A 140 7.94 -8.68 -2.48
N ALA A 141 6.99 -8.29 -1.63
CA ALA A 141 7.16 -7.24 -0.64
C ALA A 141 7.03 -7.78 0.80
N GLU A 142 7.87 -7.25 1.69
CA GLU A 142 7.82 -7.52 3.12
C GLU A 142 7.85 -6.18 3.88
N VAL A 143 6.99 -6.00 4.87
CA VAL A 143 6.97 -4.75 5.65
C VAL A 143 8.12 -4.70 6.65
N LYS A 144 8.85 -3.58 6.68
CA LYS A 144 9.97 -3.32 7.59
C LYS A 144 9.60 -2.36 8.72
N SER A 145 8.86 -1.32 8.39
CA SER A 145 8.46 -0.30 9.36
C SER A 145 7.27 0.51 8.86
N ILE A 146 6.69 1.27 9.77
CA ILE A 146 5.60 2.20 9.50
C ILE A 146 5.71 3.37 10.47
N ASP A 147 5.51 4.60 9.99
CA ASP A 147 5.40 5.75 10.87
C ASP A 147 3.97 5.83 11.40
N ILE A 148 3.82 6.13 12.69
CA ILE A 148 2.52 6.33 13.34
C ILE A 148 2.49 7.64 14.12
N VAL A 149 1.29 8.17 14.31
CA VAL A 149 1.03 9.26 15.26
C VAL A 149 -0.43 9.21 15.71
N ASN A 150 -0.76 9.75 16.89
CA ASN A 150 -2.14 9.72 17.36
C ASN A 150 -3.09 10.49 16.42
N ALA A 151 -4.22 9.86 16.11
CA ALA A 151 -5.35 10.55 15.50
C ALA A 151 -6.03 11.47 16.53
N ILE A 152 -6.60 12.59 16.08
CA ILE A 152 -7.30 13.55 16.95
C ILE A 152 -8.59 12.96 17.52
N TYR A 153 -9.29 12.15 16.74
CA TYR A 153 -10.60 11.63 17.13
C TYR A 153 -10.58 10.86 18.47
N PRO A 154 -9.71 9.84 18.69
CA PRO A 154 -9.62 9.17 19.99
C PRO A 154 -9.15 10.10 21.11
N LEU A 155 -8.22 11.01 20.83
CA LEU A 155 -7.74 11.97 21.84
C LEU A 155 -8.82 12.95 22.28
N LYS A 156 -9.79 13.28 21.42
CA LYS A 156 -10.96 14.07 21.83
C LYS A 156 -11.71 13.35 22.95
N TYR A 157 -11.93 12.05 22.83
CA TYR A 157 -12.63 11.27 23.87
C TYR A 157 -11.77 11.17 25.13
N ILE A 158 -10.49 10.85 24.98
CA ILE A 158 -9.58 10.66 26.12
C ILE A 158 -9.36 11.96 26.90
N LEU A 159 -9.10 13.07 26.22
CA LEU A 159 -8.68 14.33 26.83
C LEU A 159 -9.83 15.30 27.10
N LYS A 160 -10.99 15.13 26.45
CA LYS A 160 -12.12 16.08 26.53
C LYS A 160 -13.43 15.46 26.98
N SER A 161 -13.53 14.13 27.13
CA SER A 161 -14.78 13.54 27.61
C SER A 161 -15.06 13.97 29.06
N THR A 162 -16.32 14.36 29.28
CA THR A 162 -16.87 14.62 30.62
C THR A 162 -17.60 13.40 31.17
N ASP A 163 -17.75 12.33 30.37
CA ASP A 163 -18.36 11.08 30.78
C ASP A 163 -17.39 10.32 31.70
N PRO A 164 -17.75 10.04 32.97
CA PRO A 164 -16.90 9.30 33.89
C PRO A 164 -16.46 7.91 33.38
N ASP A 165 -17.28 7.25 32.56
CA ASP A 165 -17.01 5.89 32.06
C ASP A 165 -16.02 5.92 30.88
N GLU A 166 -15.95 7.03 30.14
CA GLU A 166 -15.03 7.22 29.01
C GLU A 166 -13.77 8.01 29.38
N LYS A 167 -13.85 8.86 30.40
CA LYS A 167 -12.75 9.73 30.82
C LYS A 167 -11.60 8.91 31.39
N PHE A 168 -10.42 9.07 30.79
CA PHE A 168 -9.21 8.42 31.28
C PHE A 168 -8.87 8.85 32.71
N VAL A 169 -8.52 7.86 33.53
CA VAL A 169 -7.97 8.01 34.87
C VAL A 169 -6.62 7.32 34.94
N GLU A 170 -5.91 7.56 36.03
CA GLU A 170 -4.64 6.91 36.32
C GLU A 170 -4.72 5.38 36.18
N GLY A 171 -3.80 4.80 35.43
CA GLY A 171 -3.76 3.39 35.05
C GLY A 171 -4.39 3.07 33.68
N ASP A 172 -5.11 4.01 33.07
CA ASP A 172 -5.74 3.78 31.78
C ASP A 172 -4.76 3.85 30.61
N ASN A 173 -4.96 2.97 29.63
CA ASN A 173 -4.23 2.95 28.37
C ASN A 173 -5.14 2.75 27.15
N PHE A 174 -4.59 3.11 25.98
CA PHE A 174 -5.08 2.80 24.65
C PHE A 174 -3.92 2.27 23.80
N VAL A 175 -4.07 1.07 23.25
CA VAL A 175 -2.99 0.29 22.64
C VAL A 175 -3.35 -0.08 21.21
N LEU A 176 -2.39 0.11 20.31
CA LEU A 176 -2.43 -0.35 18.93
C LEU A 176 -1.72 -1.70 18.81
N HIS A 177 -2.33 -2.62 18.10
CA HIS A 177 -1.76 -3.90 17.70
C HIS A 177 -1.61 -3.87 16.17
N ILE A 178 -0.37 -3.88 15.70
CA ILE A 178 -0.04 -4.05 14.28
C ILE A 178 0.29 -5.52 14.09
N ALA A 179 -0.54 -6.24 13.34
CA ALA A 179 -0.50 -7.69 13.26
C ALA A 179 -0.35 -8.15 11.80
N GLY A 180 0.62 -9.01 11.55
CA GLY A 180 0.90 -9.59 10.23
C GLY A 180 0.32 -10.98 10.07
N TYR A 181 -0.39 -11.19 8.96
CA TYR A 181 -1.10 -12.43 8.61
C TYR A 181 -0.60 -12.97 7.28
N LYS A 182 -0.61 -14.30 7.12
CA LYS A 182 -0.19 -14.95 5.87
C LYS A 182 -1.25 -14.80 4.77
N THR A 183 -2.52 -14.65 5.15
CA THR A 183 -3.62 -14.34 4.25
C THR A 183 -4.60 -13.35 4.89
N LEU A 184 -5.42 -12.66 4.07
CA LEU A 184 -6.53 -11.82 4.55
C LEU A 184 -7.52 -12.55 5.47
N LYS A 185 -7.75 -13.85 5.22
CA LYS A 185 -8.78 -14.64 5.91
C LYS A 185 -8.30 -15.21 7.25
N ASP A 186 -7.01 -15.14 7.53
CA ASP A 186 -6.45 -15.68 8.76
C ASP A 186 -6.95 -14.87 9.97
N GLU A 187 -7.29 -15.58 11.04
CA GLU A 187 -7.74 -15.00 12.32
C GLU A 187 -6.59 -14.87 13.34
N VAL A 188 -5.55 -15.69 13.19
CA VAL A 188 -4.37 -15.71 14.07
C VAL A 188 -3.19 -15.09 13.32
N PRO A 189 -2.53 -14.05 13.88
CA PRO A 189 -1.38 -13.44 13.22
C PRO A 189 -0.15 -14.36 13.29
N ALA A 190 0.68 -14.31 12.24
CA ALA A 190 2.02 -14.89 12.28
C ALA A 190 2.96 -14.10 13.20
N LYS A 191 2.73 -12.79 13.29
CA LYS A 191 3.51 -11.88 14.13
C LYS A 191 2.68 -10.66 14.52
N GLU A 192 2.88 -10.14 15.72
CA GLU A 192 2.20 -8.95 16.21
C GLU A 192 3.16 -8.04 16.96
N LYS A 193 2.99 -6.72 16.77
CA LYS A 193 3.67 -5.66 17.50
C LYS A 193 2.64 -4.83 18.24
N GLU A 194 2.81 -4.70 19.55
CA GLU A 194 2.00 -3.83 20.39
C GLU A 194 2.66 -2.46 20.59
N ILE A 195 1.86 -1.40 20.55
CA ILE A 195 2.29 -0.02 20.76
C ILE A 195 1.28 0.71 21.64
N VAL A 196 1.72 1.23 22.77
CA VAL A 196 0.89 2.09 23.63
C VAL A 196 0.75 3.45 22.95
N LEU A 197 -0.44 3.75 22.43
CA LEU A 197 -0.73 5.04 21.78
C LEU A 197 -0.98 6.14 22.80
N VAL A 198 -1.61 5.78 23.93
CA VAL A 198 -1.97 6.71 25.01
C VAL A 198 -1.89 5.99 26.34
N GLU A 199 -1.33 6.64 27.36
CA GLU A 199 -1.24 6.11 28.72
C GLU A 199 -1.40 7.22 29.75
N PHE A 200 -2.22 6.97 30.77
CA PHE A 200 -2.23 7.77 31.99
C PHE A 200 -1.49 7.00 33.09
N LYS A 201 -0.17 7.19 33.16
CA LYS A 201 0.69 6.42 34.08
C LYS A 201 0.34 6.68 35.55
N LYS A 202 0.61 5.67 36.38
CA LYS A 202 0.48 5.77 37.84
C LYS A 202 1.34 6.93 38.39
N GLY A 203 0.74 7.83 39.17
CA GLY A 203 1.37 9.02 39.72
C GLY A 203 1.62 10.17 38.74
N ALA A 204 1.21 10.04 37.47
CA ALA A 204 1.30 11.13 36.51
C ALA A 204 0.23 12.20 36.79
N THR A 205 0.48 13.43 36.32
CA THR A 205 -0.48 14.54 36.40
C THR A 205 -1.20 14.78 35.08
N GLU A 206 -0.69 14.20 33.99
CA GLU A 206 -1.26 14.30 32.65
C GLU A 206 -1.13 12.99 31.88
N VAL A 207 -1.94 12.88 30.83
CA VAL A 207 -1.94 11.76 29.90
C VAL A 207 -0.79 11.91 28.90
N GLU A 208 -0.01 10.85 28.72
CA GLU A 208 1.04 10.75 27.71
C GLU A 208 0.49 10.09 26.43
N TYR A 209 0.93 10.57 25.26
CA TYR A 209 0.59 10.01 23.96
C TYR A 209 1.64 10.39 22.90
N ILE A 210 1.60 9.73 21.75
CA ILE A 210 2.53 9.96 20.62
C ILE A 210 2.16 11.28 19.92
N LYS A 211 2.88 12.35 20.28
CA LYS A 211 2.68 13.73 19.79
C LYS A 211 3.33 14.03 18.44
N ASP A 212 4.37 13.28 18.11
CA ASP A 212 5.16 13.41 16.88
C ASP A 212 5.20 12.07 16.16
N TRP A 213 5.41 12.10 14.85
CA TRP A 213 5.58 10.89 14.05
C TRP A 213 6.69 10.00 14.60
N GLN A 214 6.34 8.76 14.89
CA GLN A 214 7.23 7.75 15.42
C GLN A 214 7.30 6.58 14.45
N THR A 215 8.51 6.20 14.05
CA THR A 215 8.74 4.96 13.29
C THR A 215 8.60 3.75 14.19
N VAL A 216 7.70 2.85 13.84
CA VAL A 216 7.56 1.52 14.44
C VAL A 216 8.39 0.54 13.63
N ASP A 217 9.38 -0.08 14.28
CA ASP A 217 10.14 -1.17 13.70
C ASP A 217 9.30 -2.47 13.67
N LEU A 218 9.13 -3.00 12.46
CA LEU A 218 8.44 -4.25 12.15
C LEU A 218 9.42 -5.25 11.51
N SER A 219 10.74 -5.08 11.66
CA SER A 219 11.75 -5.99 11.12
C SER A 219 11.55 -7.46 11.50
N GLU A 220 10.88 -7.73 12.63
CA GLU A 220 10.49 -9.06 13.06
C GLU A 220 9.40 -9.73 12.19
N PHE A 221 8.81 -8.99 11.24
CA PHE A 221 7.82 -9.47 10.28
C PHE A 221 8.51 -10.06 9.02
N LEU A 222 9.79 -9.72 8.82
CA LEU A 222 10.58 -10.23 7.70
C LEU A 222 10.74 -11.76 7.81
N GLY A 223 10.62 -12.44 6.67
CA GLY A 223 10.68 -13.90 6.57
C GLY A 223 9.43 -14.63 7.08
N GLN A 224 8.42 -13.92 7.61
CA GLN A 224 7.21 -14.54 8.15
C GLN A 224 6.14 -14.87 7.09
N ASN A 225 6.42 -14.54 5.81
CA ASN A 225 5.49 -14.68 4.69
C ASN A 225 4.16 -13.95 4.94
N ILE A 226 4.24 -12.74 5.50
CA ILE A 226 3.08 -11.89 5.76
C ILE A 226 2.60 -11.29 4.44
N LYS A 227 1.30 -11.41 4.17
CA LYS A 227 0.62 -10.82 3.00
C LYS A 227 -0.38 -9.76 3.39
N CYS A 228 -0.86 -9.76 4.63
CA CYS A 228 -1.80 -8.77 5.12
C CYS A 228 -1.34 -8.22 6.48
N VAL A 229 -1.38 -6.90 6.63
CA VAL A 229 -1.14 -6.22 7.91
C VAL A 229 -2.47 -5.66 8.38
N LYS A 230 -2.94 -6.09 9.56
CA LYS A 230 -4.17 -5.62 10.19
C LYS A 230 -3.85 -4.80 11.43
N PHE A 231 -4.71 -3.82 11.69
CA PHE A 231 -4.63 -2.95 12.84
C PHE A 231 -5.80 -3.24 13.78
N ASN A 232 -5.48 -3.60 15.02
CA ASN A 232 -6.46 -3.78 16.09
C ASN A 232 -6.13 -2.87 17.27
N PHE A 233 -7.12 -2.63 18.11
CA PHE A 233 -7.01 -1.70 19.22
C PHE A 233 -7.54 -2.34 20.49
N THR A 234 -6.77 -2.22 21.56
CA THR A 234 -7.22 -2.53 22.91
C THR A 234 -7.08 -1.30 23.79
N GLY A 235 -7.57 -1.42 25.01
CA GLY A 235 -7.59 -0.31 25.95
C GLY A 235 -8.41 -0.66 27.16
N THR A 236 -8.15 0.09 28.21
CA THR A 236 -8.78 -0.05 29.54
C THR A 236 -10.23 0.42 29.56
N LYS A 237 -10.58 1.48 28.83
CA LYS A 237 -11.94 2.01 28.77
C LYS A 237 -12.87 1.17 27.91
N LYS A 238 -13.95 0.72 28.53
CA LYS A 238 -14.98 -0.14 27.90
C LYS A 238 -16.35 0.48 28.10
N THR A 239 -17.21 0.29 27.10
CA THR A 239 -18.66 0.44 27.21
C THR A 239 -19.23 -0.59 28.17
N SER A 240 -20.49 -0.41 28.58
CA SER A 240 -21.24 -1.38 29.41
C SER A 240 -21.32 -2.79 28.82
N TYR A 241 -21.13 -2.93 27.50
CA TYR A 241 -21.10 -4.22 26.80
C TYR A 241 -19.69 -4.85 26.73
N GLY A 242 -18.70 -4.28 27.41
CA GLY A 242 -17.31 -4.76 27.41
C GLY A 242 -16.54 -4.44 26.12
N LEU A 243 -17.13 -3.69 25.19
CA LEU A 243 -16.47 -3.23 23.96
C LEU A 243 -15.63 -1.99 24.26
N LEU A 244 -14.51 -1.84 23.55
CA LEU A 244 -13.69 -0.62 23.60
C LEU A 244 -14.55 0.63 23.35
N SER A 245 -14.52 1.59 24.28
CA SER A 245 -15.24 2.85 24.13
C SER A 245 -14.42 3.89 23.36
N THR A 246 -13.09 3.88 23.51
CA THR A 246 -12.19 4.75 22.75
C THR A 246 -12.27 4.44 21.24
N PRO A 247 -12.50 5.44 20.37
CA PRO A 247 -12.51 5.21 18.93
C PRO A 247 -11.22 4.59 18.38
N ALA A 248 -11.36 3.50 17.62
CA ALA A 248 -10.27 2.75 17.00
C ALA A 248 -9.68 3.49 15.77
N TYR A 249 -8.81 4.48 16.03
CA TYR A 249 -8.16 5.29 14.98
C TYR A 249 -6.68 5.54 15.28
N VAL A 250 -5.86 5.52 14.24
CA VAL A 250 -4.45 5.97 14.28
C VAL A 250 -4.06 6.53 12.90
N ALA A 251 -3.19 7.52 12.88
CA ALA A 251 -2.60 8.01 11.63
C ALA A 251 -1.33 7.22 11.33
N ILE A 252 -1.15 6.86 10.06
CA ILE A 252 -0.01 6.10 9.56
C ILE A 252 0.63 6.80 8.37
N ASP A 253 1.92 6.63 8.18
CA ASP A 253 2.65 7.15 7.02
C ASP A 253 3.92 6.32 6.79
N ASN A 254 4.62 6.57 5.67
CA ASN A 254 5.93 5.99 5.35
C ASN A 254 6.02 4.48 5.65
N ILE A 255 5.11 3.69 5.07
CA ILE A 255 5.22 2.24 5.14
C ILE A 255 6.44 1.84 4.33
N VAL A 256 7.49 1.36 5.00
CA VAL A 256 8.74 0.94 4.36
C VAL A 256 8.67 -0.54 4.09
N LEU A 257 8.86 -0.91 2.84
CA LEU A 257 8.83 -2.28 2.36
C LEU A 257 10.21 -2.70 1.89
N SER A 258 10.67 -3.87 2.30
CA SER A 258 11.74 -4.59 1.62
C SER A 258 11.15 -5.31 0.42
N THR A 259 11.70 -5.10 -0.77
CA THR A 259 11.31 -5.87 -1.95
C THR A 259 12.52 -6.33 -2.73
N THR A 260 12.42 -7.50 -3.38
CA THR A 260 13.40 -7.89 -4.38
C THR A 260 13.13 -7.06 -5.63
N LYS A 261 14.15 -6.31 -6.07
CA LYS A 261 14.07 -5.60 -7.34
C LYS A 261 13.76 -6.63 -8.43
N ALA A 262 12.67 -6.43 -9.18
CA ALA A 262 12.50 -7.16 -10.43
C ALA A 262 13.73 -6.83 -11.27
N VAL A 263 14.64 -7.79 -11.44
CA VAL A 263 15.64 -7.71 -12.49
C VAL A 263 14.80 -7.59 -13.77
N PRO A 264 14.90 -6.51 -14.55
CA PRO A 264 14.29 -6.53 -15.87
C PRO A 264 14.80 -7.80 -16.52
N ASP A 265 13.92 -8.69 -16.97
CA ASP A 265 14.36 -9.83 -17.76
C ASP A 265 15.20 -9.23 -18.90
N GLY A 266 16.53 -9.36 -18.80
CA GLY A 266 17.44 -8.79 -19.76
C GLY A 266 16.97 -9.27 -21.13
N ILE A 267 16.96 -8.39 -22.14
CA ILE A 267 16.44 -8.65 -23.49
C ILE A 267 16.68 -10.12 -23.85
N THR A 268 15.64 -10.95 -23.73
CA THR A 268 15.76 -12.41 -23.86
C THR A 268 15.89 -12.82 -25.32
N THR A 269 15.57 -11.89 -26.23
CA THR A 269 15.65 -12.05 -27.67
C THR A 269 16.21 -10.79 -28.31
N VAL A 270 17.47 -10.86 -28.75
CA VAL A 270 17.98 -9.98 -29.81
C VAL A 270 17.81 -10.79 -31.10
N ASN A 271 16.79 -10.47 -31.90
CA ASN A 271 16.64 -11.09 -33.22
C ASN A 271 17.78 -10.59 -34.12
N ASN A 272 18.89 -11.35 -34.15
CA ASN A 272 20.04 -11.12 -35.01
C ASN A 272 19.85 -11.73 -36.41
N GLU A 273 18.63 -12.11 -36.78
CA GLU A 273 18.36 -12.54 -38.14
C GLU A 273 18.67 -11.39 -39.09
N LYS A 274 19.47 -11.68 -40.13
CA LYS A 274 19.78 -10.69 -41.15
C LYS A 274 18.48 -10.30 -41.84
N ALA A 275 18.02 -9.07 -41.58
CA ALA A 275 16.85 -8.54 -42.25
C ALA A 275 17.04 -8.63 -43.78
N VAL A 276 16.04 -9.18 -44.45
CA VAL A 276 16.01 -9.31 -45.90
C VAL A 276 15.17 -8.20 -46.51
N GLU A 277 15.51 -7.79 -47.72
CA GLU A 277 14.70 -6.84 -48.48
C GLU A 277 13.36 -7.48 -48.86
N VAL A 278 12.25 -6.84 -48.47
CA VAL A 278 10.88 -7.29 -48.81
C VAL A 278 10.22 -6.42 -49.88
N ALA A 279 10.69 -5.17 -50.06
CA ALA A 279 10.26 -4.29 -51.13
C ALA A 279 11.25 -3.14 -51.33
N ARG A 280 11.23 -2.55 -52.53
CA ARG A 280 12.03 -1.37 -52.90
C ARG A 280 11.17 -0.35 -53.60
N TYR A 281 11.50 0.92 -53.39
CA TYR A 281 10.79 2.07 -53.96
C TYR A 281 11.78 3.12 -54.47
N SER A 282 11.34 3.90 -55.45
CA SER A 282 11.99 5.16 -55.85
C SER A 282 11.68 6.27 -54.83
N ILE A 283 12.34 7.41 -54.99
CA ILE A 283 12.21 8.56 -54.08
C ILE A 283 10.79 9.18 -54.08
N ASP A 284 10.03 8.98 -55.15
CA ASP A 284 8.64 9.41 -55.30
C ASP A 284 7.63 8.40 -54.72
N GLY A 285 8.11 7.27 -54.16
CA GLY A 285 7.28 6.24 -53.55
C GLY A 285 6.76 5.16 -54.51
N THR A 286 7.15 5.17 -55.80
CA THR A 286 6.78 4.11 -56.74
C THR A 286 7.53 2.81 -56.42
N ARG A 287 6.83 1.67 -56.38
CA ARG A 287 7.46 0.36 -56.13
C ARG A 287 8.32 -0.05 -57.31
N LEU A 288 9.57 -0.45 -57.04
CA LEU A 288 10.53 -0.91 -58.03
C LEU A 288 10.59 -2.44 -58.05
N SER A 289 10.64 -3.01 -59.26
CA SER A 289 10.84 -4.46 -59.47
C SER A 289 12.32 -4.88 -59.45
N ALA A 290 13.23 -3.91 -59.58
CA ALA A 290 14.68 -4.11 -59.52
C ALA A 290 15.38 -2.84 -59.01
N PRO A 291 16.63 -2.91 -58.54
CA PRO A 291 17.43 -1.73 -58.19
C PRO A 291 17.56 -0.77 -59.38
N GLN A 292 17.41 0.53 -59.13
CA GLN A 292 17.60 1.60 -60.10
C GLN A 292 18.75 2.50 -59.67
N HIS A 293 19.56 2.97 -60.62
CA HIS A 293 20.64 3.91 -60.36
C HIS A 293 20.14 5.15 -59.59
N GLY A 294 20.88 5.54 -58.55
CA GLY A 294 20.50 6.62 -57.64
C GLY A 294 20.01 6.13 -56.28
N LEU A 295 19.17 6.93 -55.62
CA LEU A 295 18.67 6.63 -54.28
C LEU A 295 17.41 5.76 -54.34
N ASN A 296 17.44 4.62 -53.68
CA ASN A 296 16.27 3.76 -53.47
C ASN A 296 15.90 3.70 -51.99
N ILE A 297 14.61 3.53 -51.72
CA ILE A 297 14.05 3.30 -50.39
C ILE A 297 13.74 1.80 -50.27
N VAL A 298 14.40 1.10 -49.36
CA VAL A 298 14.30 -0.36 -49.20
C VAL A 298 13.56 -0.67 -47.90
N LYS A 299 12.45 -1.41 -48.00
CA LYS A 299 11.71 -1.93 -46.86
C LYS A 299 12.28 -3.30 -46.49
N MET A 300 12.59 -3.49 -45.22
CA MET A 300 13.21 -4.69 -44.68
C MET A 300 12.18 -5.56 -43.95
N SER A 301 12.46 -6.86 -43.81
CA SER A 301 11.58 -7.83 -43.12
C SER A 301 11.40 -7.53 -41.63
N ASP A 302 12.33 -6.81 -41.01
CA ASP A 302 12.27 -6.35 -39.61
C ASP A 302 11.41 -5.09 -39.41
N GLY A 303 10.72 -4.63 -40.46
CA GLY A 303 9.89 -3.42 -40.44
C GLY A 303 10.67 -2.12 -40.62
N THR A 304 12.00 -2.16 -40.65
CA THR A 304 12.83 -0.97 -40.91
C THR A 304 12.80 -0.56 -42.38
N THR A 305 13.13 0.71 -42.64
CA THR A 305 13.32 1.24 -43.99
C THR A 305 14.71 1.83 -44.13
N ARG A 306 15.42 1.48 -45.20
CA ARG A 306 16.81 1.89 -45.47
C ARG A 306 16.90 2.71 -46.74
N LYS A 307 17.78 3.71 -46.75
CA LYS A 307 18.15 4.49 -47.92
C LYS A 307 19.40 3.88 -48.55
N VAL A 308 19.29 3.36 -49.77
CA VAL A 308 20.38 2.65 -50.47
C VAL A 308 20.73 3.39 -51.75
N MET A 309 22.00 3.78 -51.88
CA MET A 309 22.54 4.34 -53.13
C MET A 309 23.00 3.20 -54.04
N VAL A 310 22.39 3.10 -55.22
CA VAL A 310 22.78 2.18 -56.29
C VAL A 310 23.60 2.96 -57.31
N LYS A 311 24.82 2.50 -57.57
CA LYS A 311 25.75 3.07 -58.56
C LYS A 311 25.60 2.39 -59.91
#